data_AF-A0A1L9Q544-F1
#
_entry.id   AF-A0A1L9Q544-F1
#
_cell.length_a   1.000
_cell.length_b   1.000
_cell.length_c   1.000
_cell.angle_alpha   90.00
_cell.angle_beta   90.00
_cell.angle_gamma   90.00
#
_symmetry.space_group_name_H-M   'P 1'
#
loop_
_entity.id
_entity.type
_entity.pdbx_description
1 polymer ?
#
loop_
_entity_poly.entity_id
_entity_poly.type
_entity_poly.pdbx_seq_one_letter_code
_entity_poly.pdbx_strand_id
1 'polypeptide(L)'
;MASTEPSQTPQIAFISGPLDTGPDKSYFTTHYKPHIDTAISLGHNFVIGPITSGIDADALEYLLEYPISPSRITIFMTFGEDKAWGEEFRDQGVNVYVLEDISANSQNRDAEMTAKSDYDILRWRTEDEARKFYGPSYWKGHVTNTERNWRRRRGVGLWEALSEEDYRRLGYEF
;
A
#
# COMPACT_ATOMS: atom_id res chain seq x y z
N MET A 1 4.86 -41.74 -11.35
CA MET A 1 5.01 -40.99 -10.08
C MET A 1 4.93 -39.52 -10.46
N ALA A 2 3.85 -38.84 -10.10
CA ALA A 2 3.69 -37.41 -10.37
C ALA A 2 4.40 -36.63 -9.26
N SER A 3 5.38 -35.83 -9.64
CA SER A 3 6.09 -34.91 -8.75
C SER A 3 5.10 -33.80 -8.37
N THR A 4 4.62 -33.80 -7.12
CA THR A 4 3.91 -32.68 -6.53
C THR A 4 4.92 -31.57 -6.31
N GLU A 5 4.96 -30.57 -7.17
CA GLU A 5 5.64 -29.32 -6.84
C GLU A 5 5.01 -28.73 -5.58
N PRO A 6 5.79 -28.12 -4.67
CA PRO A 6 5.23 -27.45 -3.51
C PRO A 6 4.29 -26.35 -4.02
N SER A 7 3.02 -26.43 -3.62
CA SER A 7 2.05 -25.34 -3.74
C SER A 7 2.66 -24.11 -3.10
N GLN A 8 3.28 -23.23 -3.89
CA GLN A 8 3.81 -21.98 -3.38
C GLN A 8 2.64 -21.17 -2.85
N THR A 9 2.69 -20.84 -1.57
CA THR A 9 1.71 -19.94 -0.95
C THR A 9 1.68 -18.65 -1.76
N PRO A 10 0.50 -18.15 -2.18
CA PRO A 10 0.42 -16.91 -2.93
C PRO A 10 1.09 -15.77 -2.18
N GLN A 11 2.00 -15.04 -2.85
CA GLN A 11 2.65 -13.87 -2.26
C GLN A 11 1.63 -12.77 -1.95
N ILE A 12 1.95 -11.93 -0.97
CA ILE A 12 1.11 -10.86 -0.46
C ILE A 12 1.74 -9.50 -0.80
N ALA A 13 1.03 -8.69 -1.58
CA ALA A 13 1.44 -7.34 -1.97
C ALA A 13 0.87 -6.30 -1.01
N PHE A 14 1.70 -5.42 -0.46
CA PHE A 14 1.24 -4.24 0.29
C PHE A 14 1.10 -3.04 -0.64
N ILE A 15 -0.12 -2.55 -0.82
CA ILE A 15 -0.40 -1.35 -1.60
C ILE A 15 -0.43 -0.14 -0.66
N SER A 16 0.36 0.89 -0.98
CA SER A 16 0.39 2.14 -0.22
C SER A 16 0.80 3.32 -1.08
N GLY A 17 0.17 4.47 -0.90
CA GLY A 17 0.46 5.66 -1.70
C GLY A 17 -0.14 6.96 -1.18
N PRO A 18 -0.07 8.05 -1.98
CA PRO A 18 -0.62 9.34 -1.58
C PRO A 18 -2.15 9.35 -1.50
N LEU A 19 -2.67 10.24 -0.64
CA LEU A 19 -4.10 10.51 -0.46
C LEU A 19 -4.76 11.21 -1.65
N ASP A 20 -3.97 11.91 -2.45
CA ASP A 20 -4.44 12.60 -3.64
C ASP A 20 -3.84 11.91 -4.87
N THR A 21 -4.70 11.43 -5.77
CA THR A 21 -4.35 10.69 -6.99
C THR A 21 -4.60 11.49 -8.26
N GLY A 22 -4.83 12.81 -8.13
CA GLY A 22 -5.11 13.71 -9.25
C GLY A 22 -6.52 13.49 -9.84
N PRO A 23 -6.86 14.24 -10.92
CA PRO A 23 -8.13 14.06 -11.59
C PRO A 23 -8.24 12.65 -12.17
N ASP A 24 -9.44 12.09 -12.10
CA ASP A 24 -9.82 10.78 -12.66
C ASP A 24 -8.86 9.64 -12.28
N LYS A 25 -8.27 9.70 -11.07
CA LYS A 25 -7.33 8.68 -10.57
C LYS A 25 -6.13 8.47 -11.50
N SER A 26 -5.73 9.52 -12.22
CA SER A 26 -4.65 9.45 -13.22
C SER A 26 -3.32 8.97 -12.64
N TYR A 27 -3.00 9.36 -11.39
CA TYR A 27 -1.81 8.90 -10.69
C TYR A 27 -1.86 7.40 -10.40
N PHE A 28 -3.00 6.89 -9.92
CA PHE A 28 -3.23 5.45 -9.71
C PHE A 28 -3.08 4.66 -11.01
N THR A 29 -3.77 5.11 -12.06
CA THR A 29 -3.78 4.44 -13.38
C THR A 29 -2.38 4.34 -13.98
N THR A 30 -1.57 5.39 -13.82
CA THR A 30 -0.22 5.44 -14.38
C THR A 30 0.77 4.61 -13.58
N HIS A 31 0.72 4.67 -12.25
CA HIS A 31 1.82 4.18 -11.40
C HIS A 31 1.50 2.93 -10.59
N TYR A 32 0.23 2.57 -10.41
CA TYR A 32 -0.16 1.45 -9.56
C TYR A 32 -0.81 0.33 -10.36
N LYS A 33 -1.74 0.70 -11.24
CA LYS A 33 -2.51 -0.28 -12.03
C LYS A 33 -1.63 -1.32 -12.74
N PRO A 34 -0.52 -0.99 -13.43
CA PRO A 34 0.30 -2.01 -14.10
C PRO A 34 0.93 -3.04 -13.14
N HIS A 35 1.33 -2.61 -11.96
CA HIS A 35 1.91 -3.48 -10.93
C HIS A 35 0.85 -4.34 -10.26
N ILE A 36 -0.33 -3.78 -10.02
CA ILE A 36 -1.49 -4.53 -9.53
C ILE A 36 -1.91 -5.59 -10.56
N ASP A 37 -2.01 -5.24 -11.84
CA ASP A 37 -2.32 -6.19 -12.93
C ASP A 37 -1.32 -7.35 -12.97
N THR A 38 -0.03 -7.03 -12.81
CA THR A 38 1.03 -8.04 -12.73
C THR A 38 0.81 -8.96 -11.53
N ALA A 39 0.57 -8.41 -10.33
CA ALA A 39 0.31 -9.18 -9.11
C ALA A 39 -0.97 -10.05 -9.23
N ILE A 40 -2.01 -9.53 -9.86
CA ILE A 40 -3.25 -10.29 -10.15
C ILE A 40 -2.92 -11.49 -11.03
N SER A 41 -2.18 -11.29 -12.13
CA SER A 41 -1.82 -12.34 -13.08
C SER A 41 -0.96 -13.47 -12.47
N LEU A 42 -0.17 -13.13 -11.46
CA LEU A 42 0.64 -14.08 -10.68
C LEU A 42 -0.14 -14.74 -9.54
N GLY A 43 -1.42 -14.41 -9.35
CA GLY A 43 -2.26 -15.00 -8.32
C GLY A 43 -2.01 -14.48 -6.91
N HIS A 44 -1.37 -13.31 -6.76
CA HIS A 44 -0.99 -12.75 -5.46
C HIS A 44 -2.20 -12.24 -4.63
N ASN A 45 -2.04 -12.17 -3.32
CA ASN A 45 -2.98 -11.54 -2.40
C ASN A 45 -2.57 -10.09 -2.13
N PHE A 46 -3.47 -9.32 -1.53
CA PHE A 46 -3.29 -7.88 -1.30
C PHE A 46 -3.57 -7.51 0.14
N VAL A 47 -2.73 -6.65 0.71
CA VAL A 47 -3.00 -5.93 1.95
C VAL A 47 -3.06 -4.43 1.67
N ILE A 48 -4.07 -3.77 2.22
CA ILE A 48 -4.37 -2.36 1.97
C ILE A 48 -4.73 -1.70 3.31
N GLY A 49 -4.43 -0.41 3.43
CA GLY A 49 -4.96 0.41 4.50
C GLY A 49 -6.48 0.63 4.35
N PRO A 50 -7.15 1.11 5.40
CA PRO A 50 -8.58 1.33 5.42
C PRO A 50 -8.95 2.75 4.97
N ILE A 51 -8.05 3.43 4.25
CA ILE A 51 -8.24 4.83 3.89
C ILE A 51 -9.23 4.90 2.72
N THR A 52 -10.30 5.68 2.90
CA THR A 52 -11.42 5.80 1.95
C THR A 52 -11.16 6.82 0.83
N SER A 53 -9.91 7.22 0.63
CA SER A 53 -9.48 8.09 -0.47
C SER A 53 -8.02 7.81 -0.88
N GLY A 54 -7.64 8.31 -2.05
CA GLY A 54 -6.30 8.14 -2.60
C GLY A 54 -6.00 6.72 -3.04
N ILE A 55 -4.72 6.35 -3.02
CA ILE A 55 -4.25 5.06 -3.55
C ILE A 55 -4.91 3.85 -2.89
N ASP A 56 -5.12 3.87 -1.58
CA ASP A 56 -5.72 2.74 -0.86
C ASP A 56 -7.15 2.48 -1.37
N ALA A 57 -7.96 3.54 -1.49
CA ALA A 57 -9.33 3.45 -2.00
C ALA A 57 -9.38 3.12 -3.50
N ASP A 58 -8.54 3.77 -4.32
CA ASP A 58 -8.47 3.53 -5.76
C ASP A 58 -8.08 2.07 -6.05
N ALA A 59 -7.15 1.51 -5.26
CA ALA A 59 -6.74 0.12 -5.36
C ALA A 59 -7.85 -0.84 -4.94
N LEU A 60 -8.53 -0.57 -3.82
CA LEU A 60 -9.63 -1.40 -3.36
C LEU A 60 -10.76 -1.44 -4.39
N GLU A 61 -11.20 -0.29 -4.90
CA GLU A 61 -12.22 -0.21 -5.95
C GLU A 61 -11.79 -1.00 -7.19
N TYR A 62 -10.57 -0.79 -7.67
CA TYR A 62 -10.05 -1.50 -8.83
C TYR A 62 -10.03 -3.02 -8.63
N LEU A 63 -9.58 -3.49 -7.46
CA LEU A 63 -9.50 -4.91 -7.13
C LEU A 63 -10.87 -5.56 -7.00
N LEU A 64 -11.89 -4.83 -6.55
CA LEU A 64 -13.27 -5.33 -6.45
C LEU A 64 -14.00 -5.34 -7.81
N GLU A 65 -13.67 -4.41 -8.71
CA GLU A 65 -14.18 -4.40 -10.08
C GLU A 65 -13.52 -5.47 -10.96
N TYR A 66 -12.27 -5.84 -10.69
CA TYR A 66 -11.54 -6.87 -11.41
C TYR A 66 -11.94 -8.29 -10.95
N PRO A 67 -11.95 -9.32 -11.81
CA PRO A 67 -12.37 -10.69 -11.47
C PRO A 67 -11.41 -11.46 -10.55
N ILE A 68 -11.01 -10.89 -9.41
CA ILE A 68 -10.40 -11.63 -8.30
C ILE A 68 -11.41 -11.86 -7.18
N SER A 69 -11.21 -12.91 -6.37
CA SER A 69 -12.05 -13.09 -5.18
C SER A 69 -11.74 -12.00 -4.14
N PRO A 70 -12.77 -11.34 -3.55
CA PRO A 70 -12.58 -10.39 -2.45
C PRO A 70 -11.79 -10.98 -1.26
N SER A 71 -11.86 -12.30 -1.05
CA SER A 71 -11.05 -13.01 -0.05
C SER A 71 -9.53 -12.95 -0.26
N ARG A 72 -9.05 -12.48 -1.42
CA ARG A 72 -7.63 -12.20 -1.69
C ARG A 72 -7.17 -10.84 -1.14
N ILE A 73 -8.10 -10.04 -0.63
CA ILE A 73 -7.87 -8.68 -0.13
C ILE A 73 -8.02 -8.70 1.39
N THR A 74 -7.04 -8.13 2.10
CA THR A 74 -7.12 -7.93 3.55
C THR A 74 -6.94 -6.46 3.87
N ILE A 75 -7.93 -5.86 4.52
CA ILE A 75 -7.87 -4.49 5.02
C ILE A 75 -7.36 -4.52 6.45
N PHE A 76 -6.25 -3.84 6.70
CA PHE A 76 -5.71 -3.67 8.05
C PHE A 76 -6.35 -2.46 8.72
N MET A 77 -6.69 -2.59 9.99
CA MET A 77 -7.40 -1.56 10.73
C MET A 77 -6.88 -1.46 12.15
N THR A 78 -6.80 -0.25 12.67
CA THR A 78 -6.80 -0.05 14.12
C THR A 78 -8.19 -0.30 14.70
N PHE A 79 -8.28 -0.48 16.02
CA PHE A 79 -9.57 -0.69 16.69
C PHE A 79 -10.57 0.46 16.48
N GLY A 80 -10.08 1.71 16.43
CA GLY A 80 -10.94 2.87 16.18
C GLY A 80 -11.49 2.91 14.76
N GLU A 81 -10.66 2.53 13.78
CA GLU A 81 -11.06 2.47 12.37
C GLU A 81 -12.07 1.35 12.13
N ASP A 82 -11.87 0.17 12.73
CA ASP A 82 -12.81 -0.95 12.64
C ASP A 82 -14.20 -0.59 13.18
N LYS A 83 -14.26 0.14 14.29
CA LYS A 83 -15.53 0.64 14.83
C LYS A 83 -16.24 1.62 13.92
N ALA A 84 -15.50 2.39 13.13
CA ALA A 84 -16.05 3.48 12.35
C ALA A 84 -16.55 3.00 10.98
N TRP A 85 -15.85 2.05 10.34
CA TRP A 85 -16.14 1.61 8.97
C TRP A 85 -15.76 0.15 8.68
N GLY A 86 -15.44 -0.65 9.70
CA GLY A 86 -15.06 -2.05 9.52
C GLY A 86 -16.20 -2.94 8.99
N GLU A 87 -17.45 -2.62 9.31
CA GLU A 87 -18.62 -3.33 8.76
C GLU A 87 -18.73 -3.13 7.25
N GLU A 88 -18.50 -1.90 6.76
CA GLU A 88 -18.54 -1.56 5.33
C GLU A 88 -17.55 -2.40 4.51
N PHE A 89 -16.35 -2.66 5.05
CA PHE A 89 -15.39 -3.55 4.39
C PHE A 89 -15.81 -5.02 4.46
N ARG A 90 -16.32 -5.49 5.59
CA ARG A 90 -16.82 -6.88 5.70
C ARG A 90 -17.97 -7.15 4.73
N ASP A 91 -18.86 -6.18 4.52
CA ASP A 91 -19.97 -6.29 3.57
C ASP A 91 -19.52 -6.38 2.10
N GLN A 92 -18.32 -5.87 1.79
CA GLN A 92 -17.67 -6.04 0.48
C GLN A 92 -17.04 -7.43 0.31
N GLY A 93 -17.06 -8.29 1.33
CA GLY A 93 -16.53 -9.65 1.30
C GLY A 93 -15.01 -9.74 1.38
N VAL A 94 -14.32 -8.64 1.68
CA VAL A 94 -12.87 -8.65 1.94
C VAL A 94 -12.58 -9.11 3.36
N ASN A 95 -11.34 -9.54 3.61
CA ASN A 95 -10.92 -9.84 4.98
C ASN A 95 -10.64 -8.54 5.73
N VAL A 96 -10.93 -8.50 7.03
CA VAL A 96 -10.56 -7.40 7.91
C VAL A 96 -9.62 -7.93 8.99
N TYR A 97 -8.43 -7.35 9.09
CA TYR A 97 -7.46 -7.60 10.15
C TYR A 97 -7.43 -6.40 11.10
N VAL A 98 -7.91 -6.59 12.32
CA VAL A 98 -7.87 -5.56 13.36
C VAL A 98 -6.64 -5.80 14.23
N LEU A 99 -5.83 -4.75 14.44
CA LEU A 99 -4.68 -4.83 15.35
C LEU A 99 -5.15 -5.15 16.77
N GLU A 100 -4.44 -6.06 17.44
CA GLU A 100 -4.75 -6.47 18.81
C GLU A 100 -4.56 -5.35 19.84
N ASP A 101 -3.56 -4.48 19.62
CA ASP A 101 -3.31 -3.31 20.46
C ASP A 101 -4.37 -2.23 20.19
N ILE A 102 -5.29 -2.05 21.13
CA ILE A 102 -6.35 -1.04 21.08
C ILE A 102 -5.84 0.41 21.03
N SER A 103 -4.58 0.63 21.41
CA SER A 103 -3.92 1.94 21.38
C SER A 103 -3.10 2.17 20.11
N ALA A 104 -3.03 1.17 19.23
CA ALA A 104 -2.34 1.26 17.96
C ALA A 104 -2.88 2.41 17.09
N ASN A 105 -1.97 3.15 16.47
CA ASN A 105 -2.29 4.16 15.49
C ASN A 105 -1.99 3.68 14.06
N SER A 106 -2.20 4.55 13.07
CA SER A 106 -1.96 4.24 11.66
C SER A 106 -0.51 3.81 11.36
N GLN A 107 0.49 4.30 12.10
CA GLN A 107 1.88 3.86 11.92
C GLN A 107 2.11 2.44 12.42
N ASN A 108 1.47 2.04 13.52
CA ASN A 108 1.50 0.66 14.00
C ASN A 108 0.86 -0.27 12.98
N ARG A 109 -0.30 0.13 12.44
CA ARG A 109 -1.01 -0.60 11.38
C ARG A 109 -0.14 -0.75 10.13
N ASP A 110 0.48 0.32 9.66
CA ASP A 110 1.34 0.28 8.48
C ASP A 110 2.60 -0.58 8.69
N ALA A 111 3.15 -0.60 9.90
CA ALA A 111 4.23 -1.51 10.27
C ALA A 111 3.77 -2.98 10.22
N GLU A 112 2.57 -3.28 10.72
CA GLU A 112 1.98 -4.61 10.67
C GLU A 112 1.71 -5.08 9.22
N MET A 113 1.19 -4.20 8.36
CA MET A 113 1.04 -4.47 6.94
C MET A 113 2.39 -4.76 6.27
N THR A 114 3.42 -3.99 6.61
CA THR A 114 4.78 -4.21 6.10
C THR A 114 5.31 -5.58 6.53
N ALA A 115 5.08 -5.98 7.79
CA ALA A 115 5.56 -7.23 8.35
C ALA A 115 4.81 -8.47 7.81
N LYS A 116 3.53 -8.32 7.43
CA LYS A 116 2.67 -9.41 6.93
C LYS A 116 2.54 -9.48 5.40
N SER A 117 3.32 -8.69 4.68
CA SER A 117 3.39 -8.71 3.23
C SER A 117 4.79 -9.06 2.74
N ASP A 118 4.87 -9.67 1.58
CA ASP A 118 6.14 -10.12 1.00
C ASP A 118 6.86 -8.99 0.26
N TYR A 119 6.11 -8.08 -0.37
CA TYR A 119 6.64 -6.94 -1.11
C TYR A 119 5.66 -5.76 -1.14
N ASP A 120 6.14 -4.61 -1.60
CA ASP A 120 5.34 -3.40 -1.71
C ASP A 120 5.00 -3.07 -3.17
N ILE A 121 3.76 -2.67 -3.41
CA ILE A 121 3.34 -1.88 -4.57
C ILE A 121 3.13 -0.46 -4.05
N LEU A 122 4.19 0.35 -4.12
CA LEU A 122 4.19 1.68 -3.54
C LEU A 122 4.87 2.69 -4.45
N ARG A 123 4.42 3.94 -4.34
CA ARG A 123 5.06 5.10 -4.95
C ARG A 123 4.62 6.38 -4.25
N TRP A 124 5.58 7.22 -3.86
CA TRP A 124 5.29 8.61 -3.54
C TRP A 124 5.81 9.52 -4.64
N ARG A 125 5.25 10.73 -4.71
CA ARG A 125 5.69 11.77 -5.65
C ARG A 125 7.15 12.12 -5.38
N THR A 126 7.96 12.19 -6.45
CA THR A 126 9.27 12.84 -6.46
C THR A 126 9.17 14.26 -5.91
N GLU A 127 10.29 14.86 -5.50
CA GLU A 127 10.32 16.27 -5.09
C GLU A 127 9.75 17.20 -6.18
N ASP A 128 10.09 16.97 -7.44
CA ASP A 128 9.60 17.77 -8.56
C ASP A 128 8.08 17.60 -8.79
N GLU A 129 7.56 16.37 -8.73
CA GLU A 129 6.13 16.11 -8.82
C GLU A 129 5.38 16.74 -7.64
N ALA A 130 5.90 16.57 -6.42
CA ALA A 130 5.29 17.12 -5.21
C ALA A 130 5.28 18.66 -5.24
N ARG A 131 6.35 19.30 -5.69
CA ARG A 131 6.41 20.77 -5.88
C ARG A 131 5.39 21.26 -6.91
N LYS A 132 5.31 20.59 -8.07
CA LYS A 132 4.34 20.93 -9.11
C LYS A 132 2.90 20.74 -8.64
N PHE A 133 2.66 19.67 -7.87
CA PHE A 133 1.34 19.30 -7.42
C PHE A 133 0.84 20.18 -6.26
N TYR A 134 1.63 20.31 -5.19
CA TYR A 134 1.22 21.05 -3.98
C TYR A 134 1.50 22.56 -4.06
N GLY A 135 2.36 22.99 -4.99
CA GLY A 135 2.69 24.41 -5.16
C GLY A 135 3.16 25.06 -3.85
N PRO A 136 2.54 26.15 -3.39
CA PRO A 136 2.89 26.80 -2.11
C PRO A 136 2.75 25.91 -0.86
N SER A 137 1.93 24.86 -0.91
CA SER A 137 1.73 23.93 0.20
C SER A 137 2.80 22.84 0.26
N TYR A 138 3.73 22.81 -0.70
CA TYR A 138 4.84 21.86 -0.69
C TYR A 138 5.78 22.10 0.50
N TRP A 139 6.02 21.05 1.29
CA TRP A 139 6.97 21.07 2.38
C TRP A 139 8.21 20.23 2.06
N LYS A 140 9.36 20.90 1.91
CA LYS A 140 10.64 20.25 1.64
C LYS A 140 11.07 19.32 2.78
N GLY A 141 11.51 18.12 2.44
CA GLY A 141 12.01 17.12 3.39
C GLY A 141 10.92 16.37 4.14
N HIS A 142 9.65 16.51 3.74
CA HIS A 142 8.55 15.75 4.33
C HIS A 142 8.63 14.27 3.91
N VAL A 143 8.86 13.39 4.89
CA VAL A 143 8.83 11.93 4.72
C VAL A 143 7.40 11.42 4.80
N THR A 144 6.87 10.96 3.67
CA THR A 144 5.49 10.44 3.56
C THR A 144 5.32 9.10 4.26
N ASN A 145 4.11 8.70 4.65
CA ASN A 145 3.88 7.37 5.22
C ASN A 145 4.28 6.24 4.25
N THR A 146 4.03 6.41 2.95
CA THR A 146 4.46 5.48 1.91
C THR A 146 5.98 5.32 1.89
N GLU A 147 6.74 6.41 2.01
CA GLU A 147 8.20 6.36 2.12
C GLU A 147 8.64 5.66 3.42
N ARG A 148 7.93 5.89 4.54
CA ARG A 148 8.20 5.16 5.80
C ARG A 148 8.00 3.66 5.65
N ASN A 149 7.01 3.22 4.88
CA ASN A 149 6.76 1.80 4.59
C ASN A 149 7.93 1.20 3.81
N TRP A 150 8.36 1.88 2.74
CA TRP A 150 9.51 1.48 1.94
C TRP A 150 10.80 1.39 2.76
N ARG A 151 11.05 2.37 3.63
CA ARG A 151 12.19 2.41 4.55
C ARG A 151 12.15 1.26 5.54
N ARG A 152 10.98 0.98 6.15
CA ARG A 152 10.79 -0.13 7.10
C ARG A 152 11.20 -1.47 6.50
N ARG A 153 10.75 -1.79 5.28
CA ARG A 153 11.12 -3.05 4.62
C ARG A 153 12.62 -3.19 4.37
N ARG A 154 13.32 -2.06 4.18
CA ARG A 154 14.76 -2.02 3.89
C ARG A 154 15.64 -1.82 5.12
N GLY A 155 15.05 -1.75 6.32
CA GLY A 155 15.79 -1.49 7.56
C GLY A 155 16.43 -0.10 7.62
N VAL A 156 15.91 0.86 6.85
CA VAL A 156 16.44 2.23 6.80
C VAL A 156 15.81 3.08 7.90
N GLY A 157 16.61 3.89 8.59
CA GLY A 157 16.13 4.75 9.67
C GLY A 157 15.16 5.83 9.17
N LEU A 158 14.16 6.18 9.98
CA LEU A 158 13.21 7.24 9.65
C LEU A 158 13.88 8.61 9.44
N TRP A 159 14.95 8.86 10.22
CA TRP A 159 15.69 10.12 10.23
C TRP A 159 16.96 10.08 9.38
N GLU A 160 17.19 8.97 8.68
CA GLU A 160 18.34 8.82 7.81
C GLU A 160 18.16 9.70 6.58
N ALA A 161 19.10 10.61 6.35
CA ALA A 161 19.10 11.45 5.16
C ALA A 161 19.53 10.62 3.96
N LEU A 162 18.65 10.48 2.97
CA LEU A 162 18.92 9.78 1.71
C LEU A 162 18.94 10.79 0.58
N SER A 163 19.94 10.68 -0.28
CA SER A 163 19.94 11.32 -1.59
C SER A 163 19.13 10.51 -2.61
N GLU A 164 18.84 11.11 -3.76
CA GLU A 164 18.24 10.42 -4.91
C GLU A 164 19.07 9.20 -5.37
N GLU A 165 20.40 9.28 -5.26
CA GLU A 165 21.29 8.17 -5.58
C GLU A 165 21.15 7.02 -4.56
N ASP A 166 20.98 7.35 -3.28
CA ASP A 166 20.74 6.35 -2.24
C ASP A 166 19.42 5.62 -2.47
N TYR A 167 18.35 6.33 -2.83
CA TYR A 167 17.06 5.73 -3.19
C TYR A 167 17.20 4.73 -4.35
N ARG A 168 17.88 5.13 -5.43
CA ARG A 168 18.13 4.24 -6.58
C ARG A 168 18.96 3.02 -6.18
N ARG A 169 20.02 3.22 -5.40
CA ARG A 169 20.88 2.13 -4.92
C ARG A 169 20.12 1.12 -4.05
N LEU A 170 19.13 1.61 -3.30
CA LEU A 170 18.24 0.80 -2.46
C LEU A 170 17.03 0.24 -3.24
N GLY A 171 16.99 0.41 -4.56
CA GLY A 171 15.97 -0.16 -5.44
C GLY A 171 14.63 0.55 -5.35
N TYR A 172 14.62 1.87 -5.16
CA TYR A 172 13.46 2.70 -5.48
C TYR A 172 13.60 3.24 -6.90
N GLU A 173 12.59 2.98 -7.72
CA GLU A 173 12.47 3.53 -9.07
C GLU A 173 11.35 4.57 -9.08
N PHE A 174 11.65 5.75 -9.59
CA PHE A 174 10.74 6.91 -9.60
C PHE A 174 9.78 6.89 -10.78
#